data_AF-A0A6C0JPW1-F1
#
_entry.id   AF-A0A6C0JPW1-F1
#
_cell.length_a   1.000
_cell.length_b   1.000
_cell.length_c   1.000
_cell.angle_alpha   90.00
_cell.angle_beta   90.00
_cell.angle_gamma   90.00
#
_symmetry.space_group_name_H-M   'P 1'
#
loop_
_entity.id
_entity.type
_entity.pdbx_description
1 polymer ?
#
loop_
_entity_poly.entity_id
_entity_poly.type
_entity_poly.pdbx_seq_one_letter_code
_entity_poly.pdbx_strand_id
1 'polypeptide(L)'
;MIKARFINASKLVCNNILTKLKDDFLVGIEHTTRMSENSVLPITESKNGLLANELSDQEKLKVVLNDPKFGMFSLFKYHYQRGYLNEELQKSNVLYCTHIFSLYFALPILVFTSQWMMYIALVANENANFNGNLCPNKSKWYHKLLMSGVAMVYFIKSFFMWDNLTKRIKLCKVYPCTDVLVIIDTFQEFLFNIMVYGANLWIIFVENDIHNMILNSIAMEFLMQLDNNFERQYFQYLPSAGKDIYDNIFVTPHENRDLINEKIILSRNFRCLMYLSYIPFKIMIISLAFFPILSFFMIFFGPICK
;
A
#
# COMPACT_ATOMS: atom_id res chain seq x y z
N MET A 1 10.56 32.10 -17.16
CA MET A 1 10.35 30.70 -17.60
C MET A 1 10.21 29.71 -16.42
N ILE A 2 11.10 29.73 -15.42
CA ILE A 2 11.06 28.84 -14.24
C ILE A 2 9.79 29.02 -13.40
N LYS A 3 9.39 30.28 -13.11
CA LYS A 3 8.17 30.60 -12.35
C LYS A 3 6.89 30.05 -12.99
N ALA A 4 6.78 30.12 -14.33
CA ALA A 4 5.64 29.58 -15.08
C ALA A 4 5.58 28.05 -15.06
N ARG A 5 6.74 27.37 -15.15
CA ARG A 5 6.82 25.90 -15.01
C ARG A 5 6.43 25.44 -13.60
N PHE A 6 6.84 26.17 -12.57
CA PHE A 6 6.49 25.86 -11.18
C PHE A 6 4.99 26.03 -10.90
N ILE A 7 4.37 27.10 -11.40
CA ILE A 7 2.92 27.33 -11.28
C ILE A 7 2.14 26.23 -12.00
N ASN A 8 2.57 25.84 -13.20
CA ASN A 8 1.92 24.75 -13.96
C ASN A 8 2.07 23.39 -13.26
N ALA A 9 3.24 23.10 -12.68
CA ALA A 9 3.48 21.88 -11.92
C ALA A 9 2.60 21.81 -10.65
N SER A 10 2.53 22.91 -9.88
CA SER A 10 1.67 23.01 -8.70
C SER A 10 0.19 22.81 -9.05
N LYS A 11 -0.27 23.40 -10.17
CA LYS A 11 -1.65 23.21 -10.66
C LYS A 11 -1.94 21.76 -11.03
N LEU A 12 -1.00 21.05 -11.65
CA LEU A 12 -1.15 19.62 -11.97
C LEU A 12 -1.23 18.76 -10.71
N VAL A 13 -0.38 19.02 -9.72
CA VAL A 13 -0.40 18.28 -8.44
C VAL A 13 -1.71 18.54 -7.69
N CYS A 14 -2.14 19.80 -7.58
CA CYS A 14 -3.39 20.16 -6.92
C CYS A 14 -4.61 19.52 -7.61
N ASN A 15 -4.66 19.55 -8.94
CA ASN A 15 -5.73 18.88 -9.69
C ASN A 15 -5.73 17.37 -9.49
N ASN A 16 -4.56 16.72 -9.40
CA ASN A 16 -4.46 15.29 -9.15
C ASN A 16 -4.97 14.94 -7.72
N ILE A 17 -4.54 15.68 -6.71
CA ILE A 17 -5.03 15.52 -5.32
C ILE A 17 -6.54 15.74 -5.26
N LEU A 18 -7.06 16.78 -5.91
CA LEU A 18 -8.49 17.08 -5.91
C LEU A 18 -9.31 15.99 -6.59
N THR A 19 -8.81 15.42 -7.70
CA THR A 19 -9.44 14.28 -8.37
C THR A 19 -9.45 13.05 -7.45
N LYS A 20 -8.33 12.75 -6.78
CA LYS A 20 -8.23 11.67 -5.77
C LYS A 20 -9.18 11.84 -4.60
N LEU A 21 -9.34 13.08 -4.12
CA LEU A 21 -10.28 13.42 -3.05
C LEU A 21 -11.74 13.40 -3.51
N LYS A 22 -12.03 13.46 -4.80
CA LYS A 22 -13.38 13.29 -5.35
C LYS A 22 -13.70 11.84 -5.67
N ASP A 23 -12.69 11.00 -5.88
CA ASP A 23 -12.88 9.59 -6.24
C ASP A 23 -13.26 8.73 -5.03
N ASP A 24 -14.07 7.71 -5.27
CA ASP A 24 -14.36 6.67 -4.30
C ASP A 24 -13.34 5.55 -4.49
N PHE A 25 -12.56 5.27 -3.44
CA PHE A 25 -11.46 4.30 -3.37
C PHE A 25 -11.74 2.96 -4.07
N LEU A 26 -13.00 2.55 -4.07
CA LEU A 26 -13.47 1.24 -4.49
C LEU A 26 -13.96 1.24 -5.95
N VAL A 27 -14.44 2.39 -6.44
CA VAL A 27 -15.06 2.58 -7.77
C VAL A 27 -14.02 3.03 -8.81
N GLY A 28 -12.99 3.78 -8.39
CA GLY A 28 -11.87 4.19 -9.24
C GLY A 28 -12.32 4.98 -10.48
N ILE A 29 -13.02 6.09 -10.32
CA ILE A 29 -13.48 7.02 -11.37
C ILE A 29 -12.29 7.66 -12.12
N GLU A 30 -11.07 7.60 -11.59
CA GLU A 30 -9.84 8.09 -12.23
C GLU A 30 -9.60 7.57 -13.66
N HIS A 31 -10.01 6.34 -14.00
CA HIS A 31 -9.82 5.81 -15.36
C HIS A 31 -10.55 6.61 -16.46
N THR A 32 -11.57 7.38 -16.09
CA THR A 32 -12.45 8.11 -17.01
C THR A 32 -12.10 9.59 -17.20
N THR A 33 -11.14 10.14 -16.44
CA THR A 33 -10.81 11.58 -16.48
C THR A 33 -9.38 11.85 -16.96
N ARG A 34 -9.24 12.71 -17.97
CA ARG A 34 -7.93 13.14 -18.49
C ARG A 34 -7.27 14.11 -17.49
N MET A 35 -6.08 13.78 -17.02
CA MET A 35 -5.32 14.66 -16.10
C MET A 35 -4.51 15.75 -16.84
N SER A 36 -4.29 15.59 -18.15
CA SER A 36 -3.62 16.57 -19.03
C SER A 36 -4.25 16.54 -20.42
N GLU A 37 -4.34 17.69 -21.10
CA GLU A 37 -4.90 17.81 -22.46
C GLU A 37 -4.20 16.89 -23.48
N ASN A 38 -2.92 16.54 -23.24
CA ASN A 38 -2.12 15.67 -24.10
C ASN A 38 -2.00 14.21 -23.60
N SER A 39 -2.72 13.83 -22.52
CA SER A 39 -2.65 12.46 -21.98
C SER A 39 -3.62 11.52 -22.68
N VAL A 40 -3.09 10.41 -23.22
CA VAL A 40 -3.90 9.29 -23.72
C VAL A 40 -4.58 8.61 -22.52
N LEU A 41 -5.90 8.46 -22.58
CA LEU A 41 -6.63 7.69 -21.56
C LEU A 41 -6.21 6.22 -21.68
N PRO A 42 -5.99 5.49 -20.58
CA PRO A 42 -5.75 4.04 -20.62
C PRO A 42 -6.90 3.28 -21.29
N ILE A 43 -8.12 3.84 -21.28
CA ILE A 43 -9.30 3.32 -22.00
C ILE A 43 -9.05 3.21 -23.51
N THR A 44 -8.17 4.04 -24.07
CA THR A 44 -7.91 4.05 -25.53
C THR A 44 -7.05 2.85 -25.95
N GLU A 45 -6.20 2.31 -25.07
CA GLU A 45 -5.49 1.05 -25.30
C GLU A 45 -6.38 -0.17 -24.95
N SER A 46 -7.29 -0.02 -23.99
CA SER A 46 -8.25 -1.06 -23.57
C SER A 46 -9.34 -1.37 -24.60
N LYS A 47 -9.54 -0.56 -25.64
CA LYS A 47 -10.48 -0.89 -26.73
C LYS A 47 -10.00 -2.04 -27.62
N ASN A 48 -8.74 -2.45 -27.50
CA ASN A 48 -8.23 -3.66 -28.11
C ASN A 48 -8.09 -4.72 -27.01
N GLY A 49 -9.13 -5.53 -26.78
CA GLY A 49 -9.10 -6.70 -25.90
C GLY A 49 -8.06 -7.78 -26.26
N LEU A 50 -7.13 -7.48 -27.18
CA LEU A 50 -5.99 -8.29 -27.58
C LEU A 50 -4.83 -8.24 -26.55
N LEU A 51 -4.63 -7.12 -25.85
CA LEU A 51 -3.44 -6.94 -25.01
C LEU A 51 -3.48 -7.72 -23.68
N ALA A 52 -4.68 -8.08 -23.19
CA ALA A 52 -4.84 -8.85 -21.94
C ALA A 52 -4.54 -10.36 -22.10
N ASN A 53 -4.68 -10.90 -23.31
CA ASN A 53 -4.45 -12.33 -23.60
C ASN A 53 -3.00 -12.63 -24.04
N GLU A 54 -2.23 -11.62 -24.44
CA GLU A 54 -0.84 -11.78 -24.92
C GLU A 54 0.23 -11.53 -23.82
N LEU A 55 -0.17 -11.19 -22.60
CA LEU A 55 0.76 -10.98 -21.49
C LEU A 55 1.45 -12.28 -21.09
N SER A 56 2.76 -12.21 -20.91
CA SER A 56 3.57 -13.31 -20.35
C SER A 56 3.12 -13.65 -18.93
N ASP A 57 3.27 -14.91 -18.52
CA ASP A 57 2.96 -15.37 -17.15
C ASP A 57 3.67 -14.52 -16.07
N GLN A 58 4.89 -14.04 -16.36
CA GLN A 58 5.61 -13.14 -15.45
C GLN A 58 5.00 -11.73 -15.39
N GLU A 59 4.40 -11.26 -16.47
CA GLU A 59 3.74 -9.95 -16.51
C GLU A 59 2.40 -9.99 -15.80
N LYS A 60 1.64 -11.09 -15.97
CA LYS A 60 0.42 -11.37 -15.19
C LYS A 60 0.73 -11.39 -13.69
N LEU A 61 1.79 -12.10 -13.29
CA LEU A 61 2.26 -12.14 -11.90
C LEU A 61 2.59 -10.75 -11.34
N LYS A 62 3.28 -9.93 -12.14
CA LYS A 62 3.58 -8.54 -11.76
C LYS A 62 2.31 -7.72 -11.59
N VAL A 63 1.26 -7.95 -12.39
CA VAL A 63 -0.01 -7.24 -12.19
C VAL A 63 -0.64 -7.65 -10.86
N VAL A 64 -0.68 -8.95 -10.55
CA VAL A 64 -1.23 -9.44 -9.27
C VAL A 64 -0.48 -8.85 -8.08
N LEU A 65 0.85 -8.92 -8.07
CA LEU A 65 1.70 -8.36 -7.01
C LEU A 65 1.62 -6.83 -6.88
N ASN A 66 1.20 -6.13 -7.94
CA ASN A 66 1.08 -4.68 -7.93
C ASN A 66 -0.34 -4.20 -7.60
N ASP A 67 -1.33 -5.07 -7.42
CA ASP A 67 -2.66 -4.63 -7.04
C ASP A 67 -2.77 -4.50 -5.51
N PRO A 68 -2.97 -3.29 -4.95
CA PRO A 68 -3.05 -3.10 -3.50
C PRO A 68 -4.32 -3.70 -2.88
N LYS A 69 -5.30 -4.08 -3.71
CA LYS A 69 -6.51 -4.79 -3.28
C LYS A 69 -6.24 -6.26 -2.99
N PHE A 70 -5.17 -6.80 -3.57
CA PHE A 70 -4.75 -8.18 -3.34
C PHE A 70 -3.67 -8.20 -2.27
N GLY A 71 -4.09 -8.32 -1.01
CA GLY A 71 -3.18 -8.43 0.15
C GLY A 71 -3.27 -9.79 0.85
N MET A 72 -2.78 -9.84 2.09
CA MET A 72 -2.74 -11.05 2.91
C MET A 72 -4.14 -11.68 3.12
N PHE A 73 -5.20 -10.89 3.35
CA PHE A 73 -6.54 -11.44 3.58
C PHE A 73 -7.15 -12.00 2.30
N SER A 74 -6.94 -11.33 1.17
CA SER A 74 -7.37 -11.79 -0.15
C SER A 74 -6.62 -13.04 -0.59
N LEU A 75 -5.31 -13.12 -0.29
CA LEU A 75 -4.51 -14.33 -0.50
C LEU A 75 -5.01 -15.50 0.34
N PHE A 76 -5.34 -15.26 1.62
CA PHE A 76 -5.94 -16.29 2.47
C PHE A 76 -7.31 -16.75 1.95
N LYS A 77 -8.17 -15.81 1.54
CA LYS A 77 -9.47 -16.11 0.91
C LYS A 77 -9.28 -16.98 -0.35
N TYR A 78 -8.29 -16.66 -1.18
CA TYR A 78 -7.95 -17.46 -2.36
C TYR A 78 -7.55 -18.89 -1.97
N HIS A 79 -6.70 -19.07 -0.96
CA HIS A 79 -6.33 -20.40 -0.49
C HIS A 79 -7.55 -21.21 0.00
N TYR A 80 -8.47 -20.55 0.71
CA TYR A 80 -9.67 -21.19 1.22
C TYR A 80 -10.64 -21.61 0.11
N GLN A 81 -10.84 -20.78 -0.91
CA GLN A 81 -11.85 -21.01 -1.94
C GLN A 81 -11.36 -21.86 -3.12
N ARG A 82 -10.11 -21.69 -3.54
CA ARG A 82 -9.59 -22.25 -4.79
C ARG A 82 -8.23 -22.93 -4.66
N GLY A 83 -7.41 -22.56 -3.66
CA GLY A 83 -6.05 -23.07 -3.53
C GLY A 83 -5.97 -24.61 -3.51
N TYR A 84 -6.94 -25.30 -2.90
CA TYR A 84 -6.95 -26.77 -2.84
C TYR A 84 -7.27 -27.46 -4.19
N LEU A 85 -7.92 -26.75 -5.11
CA LEU A 85 -8.42 -27.25 -6.39
C LEU A 85 -7.46 -26.99 -7.57
N ASN A 86 -6.27 -26.45 -7.32
CA ASN A 86 -5.34 -26.09 -8.39
C ASN A 86 -4.90 -27.33 -9.18
N GLU A 87 -5.56 -27.57 -10.32
CA GLU A 87 -5.20 -28.61 -11.28
C GLU A 87 -3.76 -28.45 -11.80
N GLU A 88 -3.22 -27.22 -11.78
CA GLU A 88 -1.82 -26.96 -12.13
C GLU A 88 -0.81 -27.48 -11.08
N LEU A 89 -1.20 -27.52 -9.80
CA LEU A 89 -0.41 -28.15 -8.74
C LEU A 89 -0.43 -29.68 -8.84
N GLN A 90 -1.46 -30.26 -9.44
CA GLN A 90 -1.49 -31.69 -9.76
C GLN A 90 -0.65 -32.02 -11.00
N LYS A 91 -0.48 -31.08 -11.94
CA LYS A 91 0.35 -31.24 -13.15
C LYS A 91 1.84 -31.16 -12.87
N SER A 92 2.26 -30.29 -11.94
CA SER A 92 3.63 -30.25 -11.46
C SER A 92 3.75 -31.22 -10.28
N ASN A 93 4.45 -32.34 -10.47
CA ASN A 93 4.54 -33.45 -9.51
C ASN A 93 5.37 -33.09 -8.23
N VAL A 94 5.25 -31.85 -7.73
CA VAL A 94 6.03 -31.24 -6.66
C VAL A 94 5.05 -30.69 -5.61
N LEU A 95 5.07 -31.29 -4.42
CA LEU A 95 4.24 -30.87 -3.30
C LEU A 95 4.93 -29.73 -2.54
N TYR A 96 4.51 -28.49 -2.79
CA TYR A 96 5.02 -27.35 -2.02
C TYR A 96 4.34 -27.29 -0.65
N CYS A 97 5.10 -27.59 0.41
CA CYS A 97 4.65 -27.50 1.80
C CYS A 97 4.08 -26.11 2.14
N THR A 98 4.63 -25.03 1.56
CA THR A 98 4.16 -23.65 1.76
C THR A 98 2.70 -23.48 1.37
N HIS A 99 2.22 -24.11 0.30
CA HIS A 99 0.81 -23.96 -0.11
C HIS A 99 -0.15 -24.67 0.86
N ILE A 100 0.24 -25.86 1.33
CA ILE A 100 -0.55 -26.68 2.25
C ILE A 100 -0.57 -26.04 3.65
N PHE A 101 0.61 -25.68 4.17
CA PHE A 101 0.73 -25.01 5.46
C PHE A 101 0.18 -23.58 5.45
N SER A 102 0.20 -22.88 4.31
CA SER A 102 -0.45 -21.57 4.17
C SER A 102 -1.93 -21.64 4.49
N LEU A 103 -2.61 -22.72 4.07
CA LEU A 103 -4.01 -22.95 4.41
C LEU A 103 -4.18 -23.45 5.85
N TYR A 104 -3.42 -24.46 6.28
CA TYR A 104 -3.57 -25.06 7.62
C TYR A 104 -3.25 -24.10 8.77
N PHE A 105 -2.21 -23.29 8.63
CA PHE A 105 -1.77 -22.35 9.66
C PHE A 105 -2.20 -20.90 9.38
N ALA A 106 -2.98 -20.67 8.31
CA ALA A 106 -3.39 -19.34 7.88
C ALA A 106 -2.21 -18.36 7.82
N LEU A 107 -1.13 -18.75 7.13
CA LEU A 107 0.14 -18.00 7.12
C LEU A 107 -0.03 -16.51 6.76
N PRO A 108 -0.86 -16.10 5.78
CA PRO A 108 -1.06 -14.68 5.50
C PRO A 108 -1.63 -13.90 6.69
N ILE A 109 -2.56 -14.52 7.45
CA ILE A 109 -3.12 -13.92 8.66
C ILE A 109 -2.05 -13.85 9.76
N LEU A 110 -1.22 -14.88 9.90
CA LEU A 110 -0.14 -14.90 10.87
C LEU A 110 0.93 -13.83 10.58
N VAL A 111 1.24 -13.60 9.30
CA VAL A 111 2.14 -12.51 8.88
C VAL A 111 1.53 -11.16 9.27
N PHE A 112 0.26 -10.93 8.95
CA PHE A 112 -0.46 -9.71 9.33
C PHE A 112 -0.44 -9.48 10.85
N THR A 113 -0.78 -10.49 11.66
CA THR A 113 -0.79 -10.35 13.12
C THR A 113 0.60 -10.11 13.69
N SER A 114 1.62 -10.79 13.16
CA SER A 114 3.02 -10.60 13.57
C SER A 114 3.51 -9.18 13.29
N GLN A 115 3.19 -8.65 12.10
CA GLN A 115 3.53 -7.29 11.67
C GLN A 115 2.96 -6.25 12.65
N TRP A 116 1.68 -6.38 13.03
CA TRP A 116 1.03 -5.48 13.97
C TRP A 116 1.53 -5.64 15.41
N MET A 117 1.76 -6.87 15.88
CA MET A 117 2.31 -7.13 17.22
C MET A 117 3.68 -6.46 17.40
N MET A 118 4.57 -6.60 16.41
CA MET A 118 5.88 -5.97 16.45
C MET A 118 5.80 -4.44 16.41
N TYR A 119 4.95 -3.87 15.54
CA TYR A 119 4.74 -2.42 15.48
C TYR A 119 4.25 -1.86 16.82
N ILE A 120 3.22 -2.46 17.41
CA ILE A 120 2.65 -2.04 18.69
C ILE A 120 3.71 -2.18 19.80
N ALA A 121 4.47 -3.27 19.83
CA ALA A 121 5.51 -3.47 20.83
C ALA A 121 6.61 -2.40 20.78
N LEU A 122 7.10 -2.06 19.58
CA LEU A 122 8.11 -1.01 19.40
C LEU A 122 7.58 0.36 19.85
N VAL A 123 6.39 0.75 19.38
CA VAL A 123 5.80 2.05 19.73
C VAL A 123 5.47 2.12 21.23
N ALA A 124 4.93 1.06 21.81
CA ALA A 124 4.59 1.01 23.23
C ALA A 124 5.84 1.09 24.13
N ASN A 125 6.93 0.41 23.76
CA ASN A 125 8.19 0.46 24.50
C ASN A 125 8.75 1.89 24.55
N GLU A 126 8.83 2.54 23.40
CA GLU A 126 9.37 3.91 23.30
C GLU A 126 8.47 4.92 24.01
N ASN A 127 7.15 4.76 23.92
CA ASN A 127 6.20 5.63 24.61
C ASN A 127 6.27 5.46 26.14
N ALA A 128 6.47 4.24 26.66
CA ALA A 128 6.59 3.99 28.09
C ALA A 128 7.89 4.54 28.70
N ASN A 129 8.97 4.57 27.91
CA ASN A 129 10.27 5.08 28.34
C ASN A 129 10.44 6.59 28.13
N PHE A 130 9.45 7.26 27.52
CA PHE A 130 9.51 8.69 27.23
C PHE A 130 9.27 9.54 28.48
N ASN A 131 10.34 10.04 29.08
CA ASN A 131 10.31 10.96 30.23
C ASN A 131 10.71 12.41 29.87
N GLY A 132 10.60 12.80 28.59
CA GLY A 132 11.17 14.04 28.05
C GLY A 132 10.18 15.18 27.80
N ASN A 133 10.70 16.41 27.74
CA ASN A 133 9.99 17.54 27.15
C ASN A 133 10.04 17.46 25.62
N LEU A 134 9.09 18.09 24.92
CA LEU A 134 8.99 18.08 23.44
C LEU A 134 10.16 18.77 22.70
N CYS A 135 11.00 19.56 23.37
CA CYS A 135 12.12 20.28 22.73
C CYS A 135 13.22 20.68 23.75
N PRO A 136 14.03 19.74 24.28
CA PRO A 136 15.07 20.07 25.24
C PRO A 136 16.37 20.57 24.57
N ASN A 137 16.59 20.30 23.28
CA ASN A 137 17.82 20.63 22.54
C ASN A 137 19.09 20.22 23.30
N LYS A 138 19.10 18.99 23.83
CA LYS A 138 20.19 18.47 24.67
C LYS A 138 21.08 17.48 23.94
N SER A 139 20.67 17.02 22.76
CA SER A 139 21.36 15.94 22.07
C SER A 139 22.63 16.39 21.35
N LYS A 140 23.59 15.47 21.22
CA LYS A 140 24.86 15.72 20.54
C LYS A 140 24.66 15.81 19.02
N TRP A 141 25.59 16.48 18.34
CA TRP A 141 25.47 16.80 16.90
C TRP A 141 25.25 15.57 16.00
N TYR A 142 25.82 14.42 16.33
CA TYR A 142 25.71 13.21 15.52
C TYR A 142 24.31 12.57 15.58
N HIS A 143 23.60 12.68 16.71
CA HIS A 143 22.20 12.25 16.80
C HIS A 143 21.27 13.16 15.99
N LYS A 144 21.55 14.46 16.01
CA LYS A 144 20.84 15.47 15.21
C LYS A 144 21.03 15.22 13.72
N LEU A 145 22.26 14.91 13.31
CA LEU A 145 22.57 14.56 11.93
C LEU A 145 21.86 13.28 11.49
N LEU A 146 21.83 12.23 12.33
CA LEU A 146 21.09 11.00 12.04
C LEU A 146 19.59 11.25 11.86
N MET A 147 18.98 12.05 12.75
CA MET A 147 17.56 12.43 12.63
C MET A 147 17.28 13.17 11.33
N SER A 148 18.12 14.15 10.97
CA SER A 148 17.99 14.88 9.71
C SER A 148 18.12 13.95 8.51
N GLY A 149 19.10 13.03 8.53
CA GLY A 149 19.33 12.06 7.45
C GLY A 149 18.13 11.13 7.24
N VAL A 150 17.56 10.57 8.31
CA VAL A 150 16.37 9.71 8.19
C VAL A 150 15.16 10.51 7.69
N ALA A 151 14.94 11.72 8.21
CA ALA A 151 13.87 12.59 7.73
C ALA A 151 14.01 12.95 6.23
N MET A 152 15.23 13.15 5.73
CA MET A 152 15.48 13.35 4.29
C MET A 152 15.12 12.12 3.46
N VAL A 153 15.50 10.92 3.92
CA VAL A 153 15.15 9.67 3.22
C VAL A 153 13.63 9.51 3.16
N TYR A 154 12.92 9.80 4.26
CA TYR A 154 11.46 9.68 4.30
C TYR A 154 10.75 10.77 3.50
N PHE A 155 11.31 11.97 3.44
CA PHE A 155 10.84 13.00 2.52
C PHE A 155 10.91 12.52 1.07
N ILE A 156 12.01 11.90 0.65
CA ILE A 156 12.14 11.34 -0.71
C ILE A 156 11.15 10.18 -0.91
N LYS A 157 11.09 9.22 0.02
CA LYS A 157 10.19 8.06 -0.06
C LYS A 157 8.70 8.45 -0.11
N SER A 158 8.32 9.55 0.52
CA SER A 158 6.93 10.02 0.52
C SER A 158 6.39 10.31 -0.89
N PHE A 159 7.23 10.82 -1.80
CA PHE A 159 6.83 11.04 -3.19
C PHE A 159 6.67 9.72 -3.95
N PHE A 160 7.56 8.76 -3.73
CA PHE A 160 7.42 7.43 -4.32
C PHE A 160 6.19 6.69 -3.82
N MET A 161 5.79 6.91 -2.57
CA MET A 161 4.55 6.37 -2.03
C MET A 161 3.32 6.92 -2.78
N TRP A 162 3.32 8.22 -3.08
CA TRP A 162 2.27 8.86 -3.89
C TRP A 162 2.25 8.36 -5.34
N ASP A 163 3.42 8.20 -5.95
CA ASP A 163 3.55 7.66 -7.30
C ASP A 163 3.11 6.19 -7.37
N ASN A 164 3.43 5.40 -6.36
CA ASN A 164 2.98 4.01 -6.24
C ASN A 164 1.44 3.93 -6.20
N LEU A 165 0.79 4.77 -5.38
CA LEU A 165 -0.67 4.87 -5.38
C LEU A 165 -1.21 5.20 -6.78
N THR A 166 -0.59 6.18 -7.47
CA THR A 166 -1.02 6.62 -8.80
C THR A 166 -0.80 5.56 -9.89
N LYS A 167 0.30 4.81 -9.83
CA LYS A 167 0.62 3.74 -10.78
C LYS A 167 -0.32 2.55 -10.62
N ARG A 168 -0.66 2.19 -9.38
CA ARG A 168 -1.57 1.09 -9.06
C ARG A 168 -3.01 1.35 -9.54
N ILE A 169 -3.40 2.61 -9.71
CA ILE A 169 -4.69 3.00 -10.31
C ILE A 169 -4.68 2.86 -11.84
N LYS A 170 -3.55 2.60 -12.50
CA LYS A 170 -3.49 2.41 -13.97
C LYS A 170 -3.52 0.94 -14.41
N LEU A 171 -3.81 0.00 -13.51
CA LEU A 171 -3.83 -1.42 -13.85
C LEU A 171 -5.00 -1.76 -14.80
N CYS A 172 -4.71 -2.61 -15.80
CA CYS A 172 -5.68 -3.04 -16.81
C CYS A 172 -6.72 -4.02 -16.27
N LYS A 173 -6.35 -4.79 -15.25
CA LYS A 173 -7.26 -5.62 -14.45
C LYS A 173 -7.01 -5.35 -12.99
N VAL A 174 -8.06 -5.46 -12.19
CA VAL A 174 -8.04 -5.25 -10.74
C VAL A 174 -8.77 -6.37 -10.02
N TYR A 175 -8.37 -6.63 -8.77
CA TYR A 175 -9.12 -7.52 -7.90
C TYR A 175 -10.49 -6.90 -7.58
N PRO A 176 -11.59 -7.68 -7.70
CA PRO A 176 -12.94 -7.15 -7.55
C PRO A 176 -13.19 -6.69 -6.13
N CYS A 177 -13.54 -5.42 -5.97
CA CYS A 177 -13.66 -4.79 -4.66
C CYS A 177 -15.05 -4.99 -4.04
N THR A 178 -15.48 -6.25 -4.00
CA THR A 178 -16.83 -6.62 -3.58
C THR A 178 -16.89 -7.05 -2.11
N ASP A 179 -15.76 -7.34 -1.47
CA ASP A 179 -15.72 -7.88 -0.11
C ASP A 179 -14.95 -6.99 0.86
N VAL A 180 -15.32 -7.10 2.14
CA VAL A 180 -14.72 -6.33 3.24
C VAL A 180 -13.21 -6.59 3.36
N LEU A 181 -12.78 -7.83 3.14
CA LEU A 181 -11.38 -8.23 3.23
C LEU A 181 -10.49 -7.44 2.26
N VAL A 182 -11.00 -7.16 1.06
CA VAL A 182 -10.29 -6.38 0.03
C VAL A 182 -10.10 -4.93 0.48
N ILE A 183 -11.13 -4.36 1.10
CA ILE A 183 -11.06 -3.01 1.66
C ILE A 183 -9.99 -2.95 2.76
N ILE A 184 -9.97 -3.96 3.64
CA ILE A 184 -8.97 -4.06 4.71
C ILE A 184 -7.56 -4.20 4.15
N ASP A 185 -7.34 -5.08 3.16
CA ASP A 185 -6.03 -5.24 2.50
C ASP A 185 -5.54 -3.92 1.91
N THR A 186 -6.44 -3.20 1.22
CA THR A 186 -6.07 -1.93 0.59
C THR A 186 -5.74 -0.87 1.65
N PHE A 187 -6.47 -0.83 2.77
CA PHE A 187 -6.11 0.05 3.88
C PHE A 187 -4.79 -0.36 4.52
N GLN A 188 -4.55 -1.65 4.74
CA GLN A 188 -3.32 -2.15 5.32
C GLN A 188 -2.11 -1.69 4.50
N GLU A 189 -2.09 -1.92 3.19
CA GLU A 189 -0.97 -1.56 2.30
C GLU A 189 -0.59 -0.07 2.38
N PHE A 190 -1.57 0.84 2.44
CA PHE A 190 -1.28 2.28 2.43
C PHE A 190 -1.19 2.89 3.83
N LEU A 191 -2.12 2.57 4.73
CA LEU A 191 -2.17 3.15 6.06
C LEU A 191 -0.99 2.67 6.92
N PHE A 192 -0.65 1.38 6.85
CA PHE A 192 0.44 0.81 7.64
C PHE A 192 1.78 1.47 7.33
N ASN A 193 2.07 1.68 6.05
CA ASN A 193 3.26 2.39 5.59
C ASN A 193 3.37 3.82 6.17
N ILE A 194 2.27 4.59 6.17
CA ILE A 194 2.26 5.94 6.77
C ILE A 194 2.50 5.88 8.28
N MET A 195 1.84 4.95 8.97
CA MET A 195 1.97 4.78 10.41
C MET A 195 3.39 4.41 10.81
N VAL A 196 4.01 3.46 10.10
CA VAL A 196 5.39 3.03 10.34
C VAL A 196 6.38 4.18 10.15
N TYR A 197 6.27 4.94 9.05
CA TYR A 197 7.17 6.08 8.84
C TYR A 197 6.98 7.17 9.90
N GLY A 198 5.74 7.51 10.24
CA GLY A 198 5.41 8.49 11.27
C GLY A 198 5.93 8.06 12.65
N ALA A 199 5.69 6.80 13.02
CA ALA A 199 6.19 6.22 14.25
C ALA A 199 7.72 6.20 14.28
N ASN A 200 8.39 5.85 13.18
CA ASN A 200 9.85 5.83 13.17
C ASN A 200 10.46 7.24 13.32
N LEU A 201 9.89 8.27 12.70
CA LEU A 201 10.32 9.66 12.95
C LEU A 201 10.17 10.05 14.42
N TRP A 202 9.08 9.62 15.06
CA TRP A 202 8.86 9.84 16.48
C TRP A 202 9.87 9.08 17.36
N ILE A 203 10.08 7.79 17.09
CA ILE A 203 11.02 6.95 17.84
C ILE A 203 12.44 7.50 17.73
N ILE A 204 12.89 7.83 16.52
CA ILE A 204 14.22 8.43 16.31
C ILE A 204 14.30 9.78 17.02
N PHE A 205 13.22 10.55 17.11
CA PHE A 205 13.23 11.83 17.82
C PHE A 205 13.44 11.62 19.33
N VAL A 206 12.74 10.65 19.93
CA VAL A 206 12.76 10.35 21.37
C VAL A 206 14.03 9.63 21.82
N GLU A 207 14.54 8.70 21.03
CA GLU A 207 15.64 7.82 21.42
C GLU A 207 16.98 8.58 21.50
N ASN A 208 17.74 8.31 22.56
CA ASN A 208 19.02 8.93 22.85
C ASN A 208 20.22 8.03 22.51
N ASP A 209 20.04 6.72 22.33
CA ASP A 209 21.09 5.84 21.84
C ASP A 209 21.09 5.77 20.29
N ILE A 210 22.24 6.07 19.68
CA ILE A 210 22.40 6.01 18.23
C ILE A 210 22.20 4.60 17.65
N HIS A 211 22.60 3.56 18.39
CA HIS A 211 22.43 2.18 17.94
C HIS A 211 20.96 1.81 17.90
N ASN A 212 20.20 2.17 18.94
CA ASN A 212 18.76 1.94 18.99
C ASN A 212 18.02 2.75 17.92
N MET A 213 18.41 4.01 17.67
CA MET A 213 17.83 4.80 16.58
C MET A 213 17.95 4.08 15.23
N ILE A 214 19.13 3.51 14.94
CA ILE A 214 19.39 2.79 13.69
C ILE A 214 18.63 1.45 13.66
N LEU A 215 18.70 0.67 14.74
CA LEU A 215 18.03 -0.63 14.83
C LEU A 215 16.52 -0.50 14.72
N ASN A 216 15.93 0.49 15.40
CA ASN A 216 14.50 0.79 15.30
C ASN A 216 14.13 1.21 13.87
N SER A 217 14.98 1.99 13.19
CA SER A 217 14.75 2.36 11.78
C SER A 217 14.78 1.16 10.83
N ILE A 218 15.72 0.24 11.03
CA ILE A 218 15.83 -0.99 10.24
C ILE A 218 14.63 -1.90 10.54
N ALA A 219 14.25 -2.05 11.80
CA ALA A 219 13.10 -2.84 12.20
C ALA A 219 11.80 -2.31 11.58
N MET A 220 11.62 -0.98 11.57
CA MET A 220 10.47 -0.34 10.92
C MET A 220 10.45 -0.56 9.40
N GLU A 221 11.58 -0.48 8.72
CA GLU A 221 11.66 -0.81 7.28
C GLU A 221 11.36 -2.30 7.02
N PHE A 222 11.84 -3.20 7.88
CA PHE A 222 11.52 -4.63 7.81
C PHE A 222 10.01 -4.86 7.97
N LEU A 223 9.37 -4.23 8.95
CA LEU A 223 7.93 -4.34 9.18
C LEU A 223 7.12 -3.88 7.98
N MET A 224 7.56 -2.79 7.35
CA MET A 224 6.91 -2.21 6.18
C MET A 224 6.94 -3.15 4.97
N GLN A 225 7.97 -3.99 4.84
CA GLN A 225 8.14 -4.88 3.68
C GLN A 225 7.69 -6.32 3.94
N LEU A 226 7.29 -6.67 5.16
CA LEU A 226 7.09 -8.05 5.59
C LEU A 226 6.00 -8.76 4.78
N ASP A 227 4.84 -8.12 4.62
CA ASP A 227 3.69 -8.61 3.85
C ASP A 227 4.05 -8.77 2.35
N ASN A 228 4.58 -7.72 1.75
CA ASN A 228 4.99 -7.64 0.36
C ASN A 228 6.08 -8.68 0.03
N ASN A 229 7.01 -8.92 0.96
CA ASN A 229 8.06 -9.92 0.79
C ASN A 229 7.49 -11.35 0.89
N PHE A 230 6.53 -11.59 1.79
CA PHE A 230 5.84 -12.87 1.89
C PHE A 230 5.11 -13.21 0.58
N GLU A 231 4.33 -12.28 0.05
CA GLU A 231 3.64 -12.44 -1.25
C GLU A 231 4.62 -12.75 -2.38
N ARG A 232 5.69 -11.96 -2.50
CA ARG A 232 6.70 -12.18 -3.55
C ARG A 232 7.33 -13.56 -3.44
N GLN A 233 7.71 -13.99 -2.24
CA GLN A 233 8.30 -15.32 -2.05
C GLN A 233 7.28 -16.42 -2.37
N TYR A 234 6.04 -16.28 -1.91
CA TYR A 234 4.96 -17.22 -2.19
C TYR A 234 4.78 -17.43 -3.71
N PHE A 235 4.66 -16.33 -4.45
CA PHE A 235 4.46 -16.37 -5.91
C PHE A 235 5.71 -16.73 -6.70
N GLN A 236 6.91 -16.52 -6.14
CA GLN A 236 8.15 -17.01 -6.75
C GLN A 236 8.20 -18.55 -6.76
N TYR A 237 7.71 -19.20 -5.71
CA TYR A 237 7.62 -20.67 -5.65
C TYR A 237 6.39 -21.21 -6.38
N LEU A 238 5.29 -20.44 -6.43
CA LEU A 238 4.03 -20.84 -7.08
C LEU A 238 3.57 -19.80 -8.12
N PRO A 239 4.31 -19.62 -9.24
CA PRO A 239 3.94 -18.65 -10.27
C PRO A 239 2.60 -18.98 -10.95
N SER A 240 2.27 -20.28 -11.07
CA SER A 240 0.98 -20.78 -11.54
C SER A 240 -0.22 -20.25 -10.75
N ALA A 241 -0.11 -20.13 -9.43
CA ALA A 241 -1.18 -19.58 -8.61
C ALA A 241 -1.45 -18.10 -8.96
N GLY A 242 -0.39 -17.32 -9.20
CA GLY A 242 -0.55 -15.93 -9.62
C GLY A 242 -1.19 -15.79 -11.00
N LYS A 243 -0.90 -16.72 -11.92
CA LYS A 243 -1.59 -16.78 -13.23
C LYS A 243 -3.07 -17.12 -13.06
N ASP A 244 -3.41 -18.13 -12.27
CA ASP A 244 -4.80 -18.52 -11.99
C ASP A 244 -5.59 -17.34 -11.41
N ILE A 245 -5.00 -16.62 -10.45
CA ILE A 245 -5.62 -15.43 -9.85
C ILE A 245 -5.87 -14.35 -10.91
N TYR A 246 -4.90 -14.07 -11.77
CA TYR A 246 -5.03 -13.05 -12.82
C TYR A 246 -6.09 -13.41 -13.88
N ASP A 247 -6.15 -14.68 -14.28
CA ASP A 247 -7.02 -15.12 -15.36
C ASP A 247 -8.46 -15.31 -14.89
N ASN A 248 -8.68 -15.79 -13.66
CA ASN A 248 -10.00 -16.20 -13.18
C ASN A 248 -10.64 -15.27 -12.13
N ILE A 249 -9.86 -14.46 -11.42
CA ILE A 249 -10.37 -13.64 -10.31
C ILE A 249 -10.29 -12.14 -10.63
N PHE A 250 -9.22 -11.72 -11.28
CA PHE A 250 -9.04 -10.33 -11.69
C PHE A 250 -9.98 -9.97 -12.84
N VAL A 251 -10.66 -8.84 -12.68
CA VAL A 251 -11.66 -8.31 -13.63
C VAL A 251 -11.20 -6.97 -14.19
N THR A 252 -11.81 -6.52 -15.29
CA THR A 252 -11.51 -5.18 -15.80
C THR A 252 -12.07 -4.09 -14.86
N PRO A 253 -11.50 -2.88 -14.84
CA PRO A 253 -12.01 -1.78 -14.02
C PRO A 253 -13.48 -1.44 -14.28
N HIS A 254 -13.97 -1.62 -15.52
CA HIS A 254 -15.39 -1.39 -15.84
C HIS A 254 -16.27 -2.44 -15.19
N GLU A 255 -15.95 -3.73 -15.37
CA GLU A 255 -16.69 -4.83 -14.74
C GLU A 255 -16.67 -4.71 -13.21
N ASN A 256 -15.54 -4.30 -12.61
CA ASN A 256 -15.46 -4.06 -11.17
C ASN A 256 -16.48 -2.99 -10.72
N ARG A 257 -16.67 -1.91 -11.49
CA ARG A 257 -17.67 -0.88 -11.16
C ARG A 257 -19.08 -1.43 -11.22
N ASP A 258 -19.39 -2.22 -12.23
CA ASP A 258 -20.71 -2.83 -12.40
C ASP A 258 -21.03 -3.77 -11.24
N LEU A 259 -20.06 -4.63 -10.87
CA LEU A 259 -20.17 -5.55 -9.73
C LEU A 259 -20.36 -4.82 -8.39
N ILE A 260 -19.66 -3.69 -8.19
CA ILE A 260 -19.82 -2.87 -6.98
C ILE A 260 -21.21 -2.24 -6.95
N ASN A 261 -21.66 -1.64 -8.05
CA ASN A 261 -22.98 -1.01 -8.14
C ASN A 261 -24.10 -2.02 -7.88
N GLU A 262 -23.99 -3.21 -8.46
CA GLU A 262 -24.92 -4.31 -8.21
C GLU A 262 -24.94 -4.70 -6.72
N LYS A 263 -23.76 -4.87 -6.09
CA LYS A 263 -23.67 -5.26 -4.68
C LYS A 263 -24.15 -4.17 -3.71
N ILE A 264 -24.01 -2.90 -4.07
CA ILE A 264 -24.56 -1.76 -3.32
C ILE A 264 -26.09 -1.79 -3.33
N ILE A 265 -26.71 -2.13 -4.47
CA ILE A 265 -28.16 -2.24 -4.60
C ILE A 265 -28.68 -3.45 -3.82
N LEU A 266 -27.99 -4.60 -3.94
CA LEU A 266 -28.43 -5.86 -3.35
C LEU A 266 -28.24 -5.93 -1.82
N SER A 267 -27.19 -5.30 -1.27
CA SER A 267 -26.84 -5.49 0.14
C SER A 267 -26.73 -4.18 0.92
N ARG A 268 -27.59 -4.06 1.95
CA ARG A 268 -27.58 -2.94 2.90
C ARG A 268 -26.29 -2.89 3.73
N ASN A 269 -25.74 -4.05 4.10
CA ASN A 269 -24.51 -4.14 4.90
C ASN A 269 -23.30 -3.60 4.13
N PHE A 270 -23.17 -3.97 2.85
CA PHE A 270 -22.12 -3.45 1.99
C PHE A 270 -22.26 -1.94 1.78
N ARG A 271 -23.48 -1.44 1.60
CA ARG A 271 -23.71 0.01 1.52
C ARG A 271 -23.27 0.75 2.80
N CYS A 272 -23.58 0.21 3.98
CA CYS A 272 -23.13 0.79 5.25
C CYS A 272 -21.60 0.78 5.36
N LEU A 273 -20.96 -0.32 4.96
CA LEU A 273 -19.51 -0.45 4.93
C LEU A 273 -18.86 0.56 3.99
N MET A 274 -19.41 0.79 2.80
CA MET A 274 -18.93 1.81 1.87
C MET A 274 -18.90 3.19 2.55
N TYR A 275 -19.99 3.59 3.20
CA TYR A 275 -20.05 4.85 3.94
C TYR A 275 -19.05 4.89 5.10
N LEU A 276 -18.89 3.79 5.84
CA LEU A 276 -17.93 3.71 6.94
C LEU A 276 -16.48 3.82 6.43
N SER A 277 -16.16 3.20 5.28
CA SER A 277 -14.84 3.21 4.67
C SER A 277 -14.49 4.53 3.98
N TYR A 278 -15.49 5.34 3.63
CA TYR A 278 -15.30 6.62 2.94
C TYR A 278 -14.46 7.60 3.76
N ILE A 279 -14.78 7.80 5.05
CA ILE A 279 -14.08 8.76 5.91
C ILE A 279 -12.60 8.36 6.13
N PRO A 280 -12.29 7.12 6.57
CA PRO A 280 -10.90 6.66 6.71
C PRO A 280 -10.10 6.80 5.42
N PHE A 281 -10.71 6.55 4.26
CA PHE A 281 -10.03 6.71 2.98
C PHE A 281 -9.64 8.15 2.69
N LYS A 282 -10.55 9.11 2.87
CA LYS A 282 -10.21 10.53 2.67
C LYS A 282 -9.12 10.97 3.65
N ILE A 283 -9.19 10.53 4.91
CA ILE A 283 -8.13 10.78 5.89
C ILE A 283 -6.80 10.22 5.38
N MET A 284 -6.75 8.98 4.89
CA MET A 284 -5.54 8.37 4.35
C MET A 284 -4.95 9.17 3.18
N ILE A 285 -5.76 9.60 2.21
CA ILE A 285 -5.28 10.41 1.08
C ILE A 285 -4.74 11.77 1.56
N ILE A 286 -5.42 12.42 2.51
CA ILE A 286 -4.96 13.67 3.11
C ILE A 286 -3.63 13.44 3.85
N SER A 287 -3.53 12.36 4.62
CA SER A 287 -2.30 11.98 5.33
C SER A 287 -1.16 11.74 4.34
N LEU A 288 -1.38 11.04 3.22
CA LEU A 288 -0.38 10.85 2.17
C LEU A 288 0.08 12.17 1.55
N ALA A 289 -0.85 13.08 1.27
CA ALA A 289 -0.53 14.38 0.72
C ALA A 289 0.23 15.28 1.71
N PHE A 290 -0.06 15.16 3.01
CA PHE A 290 0.59 15.93 4.06
C PHE A 290 1.92 15.34 4.53
N PHE A 291 2.14 14.04 4.37
CA PHE A 291 3.33 13.34 4.85
C PHE A 291 4.68 13.90 4.33
N PRO A 292 4.81 14.32 3.05
CA PRO A 292 6.01 15.02 2.57
C PRO A 292 6.25 16.34 3.33
N ILE A 293 5.19 17.09 3.64
CA ILE A 293 5.30 18.37 4.36
C ILE A 293 5.77 18.12 5.79
N LEU A 294 5.20 17.11 6.46
CA LEU A 294 5.61 16.66 7.78
C LEU A 294 7.09 16.25 7.79
N SER A 295 7.50 15.42 6.83
CA SER A 295 8.89 14.95 6.73
C SER A 295 9.85 16.11 6.50
N PHE A 296 9.49 17.04 5.60
CA PHE A 296 10.28 18.24 5.34
C PHE A 296 10.44 19.12 6.59
N PHE A 297 9.36 19.30 7.36
CA PHE A 297 9.41 20.02 8.62
C PHE A 297 10.36 19.33 9.62
N MET A 298 10.28 18.00 9.73
CA MET A 298 11.13 17.21 10.64
C MET A 298 12.63 17.23 10.27
N ILE A 299 13.00 17.49 9.01
CA ILE A 299 14.41 17.67 8.59
C ILE A 299 15.08 18.80 9.37
N PHE A 300 14.35 19.88 9.65
CA PHE A 300 14.87 21.06 10.35
C PHE A 300 14.49 21.07 11.82
N PHE A 301 13.21 20.82 12.11
CA PHE A 301 12.68 20.86 13.47
C PHE A 301 13.27 19.74 14.34
N GLY A 302 13.39 18.53 13.80
CA GLY A 302 13.93 17.38 14.52
C GLY A 302 15.33 17.66 15.10
N PRO A 303 16.32 18.07 14.28
CA PRO A 303 17.65 18.43 14.77
C PRO A 303 17.71 19.61 15.75
N ILE A 304 16.80 20.58 15.62
CA ILE A 304 16.78 21.76 16.51
C ILE A 304 16.24 21.38 17.90
N CYS A 305 15.20 20.55 17.95
CA CYS A 305 14.52 20.22 19.20
C CYS A 305 15.09 19.01 19.93
N LYS A 306 15.81 18.14 19.22
CA LYS A 306 16.52 16.99 19.80
C LYS A 306 17.74 17.44 20.61
#